data_AF-A0A099ZXY1-F1
#
_entry.id   AF-A0A099ZXY1-F1
#
_cell.length_a   1.000
_cell.length_b   1.000
_cell.length_c   1.000
_cell.angle_alpha   90.00
_cell.angle_beta   90.00
_cell.angle_gamma   90.00
#
_symmetry.space_group_name_H-M   'P 1'
#
loop_
_entity.id
_entity.type
_entity.pdbx_description
1 polymer ?
#
loop_
_entity_poly.entity_id
_entity_poly.type
_entity_poly.pdbx_seq_one_letter_code
_entity_poly.pdbx_strand_id
1 'polypeptide(L)'
;EQLSSLGALVCDMEPETITASDPSVLENLKLCPALTGAQWDALNTVFLQGGTAYGDPSSWDLQTLQNLGPLVLALNQTTLSLV
;
A
#
# COMPACT_ATOMS: atom_id res chain seq x y z
N GLU A 1 -20.84 -0.06 8.36
CA GLU A 1 -20.19 0.17 9.67
C GLU A 1 -19.13 -0.88 10.06
N GLN A 2 -18.99 -2.02 9.37
CA GLN A 2 -17.94 -3.02 9.69
C GLN A 2 -16.57 -2.78 9.02
N LEU A 3 -16.53 -2.13 7.85
CA LEU A 3 -15.26 -1.79 7.17
C LEU A 3 -14.41 -0.81 7.99
N SER A 4 -15.06 0.12 8.69
CA SER A 4 -14.40 1.11 9.54
C SER A 4 -13.73 0.50 10.78
N SER A 5 -14.30 -0.58 11.35
CA SER A 5 -13.69 -1.24 12.51
C SER A 5 -12.49 -2.13 12.15
N LEU A 6 -12.45 -2.68 10.92
CA LEU A 6 -11.27 -3.40 10.43
C LEU A 6 -10.16 -2.43 9.99
N GLY A 7 -10.54 -1.30 9.38
CA GLY A 7 -9.60 -0.27 8.96
C GLY A 7 -8.73 0.26 10.11
N ALA A 8 -9.32 0.49 11.29
CA ALA A 8 -8.55 0.90 12.47
C ALA A 8 -7.52 -0.15 12.92
N LEU A 9 -7.86 -1.44 12.86
CA LEU A 9 -6.95 -2.53 13.21
C LEU A 9 -5.82 -2.70 12.18
N VAL A 10 -6.10 -2.43 10.90
CA VAL A 10 -5.11 -2.50 9.83
C VAL A 10 -4.00 -1.44 10.03
N CYS A 11 -4.32 -0.30 10.63
CA CYS A 11 -3.33 0.75 10.89
C CYS A 11 -2.28 0.36 11.94
N ASP A 12 -2.60 -0.60 12.80
CA ASP A 12 -1.69 -1.12 13.84
C ASP A 12 -0.93 -2.37 13.39
N MET A 13 -1.10 -2.82 12.13
CA MET A 13 -0.40 -4.00 11.63
C MET A 13 1.11 -3.81 11.59
N GLU A 14 1.84 -4.82 12.05
CA GLU A 14 3.29 -4.86 11.92
C GLU A 14 3.70 -4.96 10.43
N PRO A 15 4.84 -4.36 10.04
CA PRO A 15 5.33 -4.36 8.65
C PRO A 15 5.42 -5.75 8.01
N GLU A 16 5.86 -6.75 8.79
CA GLU A 16 5.96 -8.14 8.37
C GLU A 16 4.58 -8.73 8.05
N THR A 17 3.58 -8.36 8.85
CA THR A 17 2.20 -8.80 8.66
C THR A 17 1.61 -8.15 7.40
N ILE A 18 1.88 -6.87 7.14
CA ILE A 18 1.47 -6.19 5.90
C ILE A 18 2.04 -6.91 4.69
N THR A 19 3.34 -7.23 4.72
CA THR A 19 4.04 -7.87 3.60
C THR A 19 3.53 -9.29 3.32
N ALA A 20 3.11 -10.02 4.35
CA ALA A 20 2.61 -11.39 4.23
C ALA A 20 1.10 -11.48 3.97
N SER A 21 0.38 -10.35 4.04
CA SER A 21 -1.07 -10.30 3.86
C SER A 21 -1.47 -10.39 2.39
N ASP A 22 -2.74 -10.71 2.15
CA ASP A 22 -3.33 -10.58 0.83
C ASP A 22 -3.21 -9.11 0.35
N PRO A 23 -2.83 -8.84 -0.91
CA PRO A 23 -2.64 -7.49 -1.43
C PRO A 23 -3.86 -6.56 -1.31
N SER A 24 -5.08 -7.12 -1.12
CA SER A 24 -6.28 -6.34 -0.83
C SER A 24 -6.18 -5.51 0.47
N VAL A 25 -5.24 -5.82 1.37
CA VAL A 25 -4.98 -5.03 2.59
C VAL A 25 -4.62 -3.57 2.30
N LEU A 26 -4.04 -3.29 1.12
CA LEU A 26 -3.71 -1.94 0.67
C LEU A 26 -4.93 -1.02 0.65
N GLU A 27 -6.11 -1.52 0.28
CA GLU A 27 -7.34 -0.73 0.28
C GLU A 27 -7.76 -0.30 1.68
N ASN A 28 -7.48 -1.13 2.69
CA ASN A 28 -7.75 -0.80 4.08
C ASN A 28 -6.67 0.16 4.63
N LEU A 29 -5.40 0.00 4.23
CA LEU A 29 -4.31 0.87 4.65
C LEU A 29 -4.48 2.32 4.14
N LYS A 30 -5.19 2.54 3.02
CA LYS A 30 -5.59 3.88 2.57
C LYS A 30 -6.43 4.66 3.59
N LEU A 31 -7.16 3.94 4.44
CA LEU A 31 -8.07 4.54 5.43
C LEU A 31 -7.33 4.97 6.69
N CYS A 32 -6.04 4.63 6.82
CA CYS A 32 -5.26 4.96 7.99
C CYS A 32 -4.92 6.45 8.05
N PRO A 33 -5.17 7.12 9.19
CA PRO A 33 -4.87 8.54 9.34
C PRO A 33 -3.36 8.80 9.32
N ALA A 34 -2.57 7.82 9.75
CA ALA A 34 -1.12 7.82 9.67
C ALA A 34 -0.61 6.37 9.54
N LEU A 35 0.53 6.21 8.89
CA LEU A 35 1.29 4.98 8.82
C LEU A 35 2.73 5.29 9.25
N THR A 36 3.39 4.34 9.90
CA THR A 36 4.79 4.47 10.33
C THR A 36 5.75 4.30 9.16
N GLY A 37 6.98 4.79 9.30
CA GLY A 37 8.01 4.60 8.26
C GLY A 37 8.25 3.13 7.89
N ALA A 38 8.24 2.23 8.88
CA ALA A 38 8.38 0.80 8.63
C ALA A 38 7.19 0.20 7.87
N GLN A 39 5.97 0.70 8.10
CA GLN A 39 4.81 0.31 7.29
C GLN A 39 4.92 0.85 5.86
N TRP A 40 5.51 2.03 5.64
CA TRP A 40 5.77 2.56 4.29
C TRP A 40 6.79 1.70 3.52
N ASP A 41 7.82 1.22 4.20
CA ASP A 41 8.80 0.29 3.60
C ASP A 41 8.14 -1.05 3.21
N ALA A 42 7.25 -1.57 4.07
CA ALA A 42 6.45 -2.75 3.76
C ALA A 42 5.54 -2.54 2.53
N LEU A 43 4.89 -1.38 2.42
CA LEU A 43 4.08 -1.04 1.25
C LEU A 43 4.89 -1.11 -0.05
N ASN A 44 6.10 -0.55 -0.09
CA ASN A 44 6.96 -0.63 -1.27
C ASN A 44 7.34 -2.07 -1.60
N THR A 45 7.60 -2.90 -0.60
CA THR A 45 7.86 -4.33 -0.81
C THR A 45 6.67 -5.02 -1.46
N VAL A 46 5.44 -4.74 -0.99
CA VAL A 46 4.20 -5.29 -1.58
C VAL A 46 3.99 -4.79 -3.01
N PHE A 47 4.22 -3.51 -3.29
CA PHE A 47 4.09 -2.96 -4.65
C PHE A 47 5.08 -3.61 -5.64
N LEU A 48 6.34 -3.79 -5.22
CA LEU A 48 7.39 -4.38 -6.06
C LEU A 48 7.19 -5.88 -6.34
N GLN A 49 6.37 -6.59 -5.57
CA GLN A 49 6.00 -7.98 -5.88
C GLN A 49 5.08 -8.08 -7.11
N GLY A 50 4.43 -6.98 -7.53
CA GLY A 50 3.57 -6.92 -8.71
C GLY A 50 2.23 -7.67 -8.61
N GLY A 51 1.98 -8.37 -7.50
CA GLY A 51 0.74 -9.14 -7.25
C GLY A 51 -0.44 -8.31 -6.76
N THR A 52 -0.32 -6.98 -6.73
CA THR A 52 -1.39 -6.08 -6.27
C THR A 52 -2.43 -5.85 -7.36
N ALA A 53 -3.60 -5.30 -6.98
CA ALA A 53 -4.61 -4.87 -7.95
C ALA A 53 -4.12 -3.76 -8.91
N TYR A 54 -2.99 -3.11 -8.59
CA TYR A 54 -2.35 -2.09 -9.42
C TYR A 54 -1.38 -2.67 -10.45
N GLY A 55 -1.07 -3.97 -10.36
CA GLY A 55 -0.07 -4.61 -11.20
C GLY A 55 1.37 -4.18 -10.88
N ASP A 56 2.27 -4.50 -11.80
CA ASP A 56 3.69 -4.13 -11.72
C ASP A 56 3.85 -2.61 -11.81
N PRO A 57 4.68 -1.98 -10.94
CA PRO A 57 4.96 -0.55 -11.00
C PRO A 57 5.34 -0.03 -12.40
N SER A 58 6.02 -0.83 -13.22
CA SER A 58 6.39 -0.44 -14.59
C SER A 58 5.24 -0.29 -15.57
N SER A 59 4.02 -0.64 -15.14
CA SER A 59 2.80 -0.51 -15.92
C SER A 59 1.88 0.59 -15.40
N TRP A 60 2.26 1.28 -14.32
CA TRP A 60 1.40 2.28 -13.69
C TRP A 60 1.29 3.53 -14.54
N ASP A 61 0.05 3.95 -14.81
CA ASP A 61 -0.25 5.22 -15.44
C ASP A 61 -0.82 6.22 -14.41
N LEU A 62 -1.19 7.41 -14.88
CA LEU A 62 -1.77 8.44 -14.04
C LEU A 62 -3.04 7.96 -13.31
N GLN A 63 -3.84 7.10 -13.92
CA GLN A 63 -5.05 6.56 -13.30
C GLN A 63 -4.69 5.61 -12.16
N THR A 64 -3.69 4.74 -12.35
CA THR A 64 -3.18 3.87 -11.29
C THR A 64 -2.63 4.68 -10.12
N LEU A 65 -1.84 5.72 -10.38
CA LEU A 65 -1.32 6.61 -9.35
C LEU A 65 -2.43 7.35 -8.59
N GLN A 66 -3.49 7.77 -9.28
CA GLN A 66 -4.68 8.35 -8.63
C GLN A 66 -5.41 7.31 -7.77
N ASN A 67 -5.54 6.08 -8.25
CA ASN A 67 -6.20 5.00 -7.53
C ASN A 67 -5.44 4.57 -6.26
N LEU A 68 -4.11 4.69 -6.23
CA LEU A 68 -3.30 4.47 -5.01
C LEU A 68 -3.73 5.41 -3.86
N GLY A 69 -4.24 6.61 -4.18
CA GLY A 69 -4.71 7.57 -3.19
C GLY A 69 -3.58 7.98 -2.23
N PRO A 70 -3.83 8.03 -0.91
CA PRO A 70 -2.82 8.45 0.08
C PRO A 70 -1.54 7.59 0.06
N LEU A 71 -1.62 6.34 -0.39
CA LEU A 71 -0.46 5.43 -0.43
C LEU A 71 0.59 5.87 -1.45
N VAL A 72 0.26 6.76 -2.39
CA VAL A 72 1.25 7.33 -3.31
C VAL A 72 2.39 8.05 -2.57
N LEU A 73 2.12 8.55 -1.36
CA LEU A 73 3.13 9.20 -0.53
C LEU A 73 4.17 8.22 0.01
N ALA A 74 3.83 6.92 0.08
CA ALA A 74 4.75 5.90 0.54
C ALA A 74 5.80 5.52 -0.50
N LEU A 75 5.62 5.85 -1.78
CA LEU A 75 6.51 5.40 -2.85
C LEU A 75 7.94 5.93 -2.63
N ASN A 76 8.89 5.00 -2.53
CA ASN A 76 10.31 5.32 -2.43
C ASN A 76 10.96 5.42 -3.82
N GLN A 77 12.23 5.83 -3.86
CA GLN A 77 12.96 6.04 -5.10
C GLN A 77 13.05 4.78 -5.97
N THR A 78 13.11 3.59 -5.37
CA THR A 78 13.16 2.32 -6.12
C THR A 78 11.86 2.09 -6.86
N THR A 79 10.73 2.20 -6.17
CA THR A 79 9.41 2.02 -6.80
C THR A 79 9.12 3.11 -7.83
N LEU A 80 9.42 4.38 -7.51
CA LEU A 80 9.24 5.51 -8.42
C LEU A 80 10.11 5.43 -9.68
N SER A 81 11.26 4.74 -9.63
CA SER A 81 12.11 4.56 -10.80
C SER A 81 11.56 3.59 -11.84
N LEU A 82 10.56 2.80 -11.46
CA LEU A 82 9.89 1.85 -12.34
C LEU A 82 8.67 2.45 -13.03
N VAL A 83 7.97 3.39 -12.36
CA VAL A 83 6.80 4.12 -12.87
C VAL A 83 7.20 5.06 -14.02
#